data_AF-A0A2T4VI25-F1
#
_entry.id   AF-A0A2T4VI25-F1
#
_cell.length_a   1.000
_cell.length_b   1.000
_cell.length_c   1.000
_cell.angle_alpha   90.00
_cell.angle_beta   90.00
_cell.angle_gamma   90.00
#
_symmetry.space_group_name_H-M   'P 1'
#
loop_
_entity.id
_entity.type
_entity.pdbx_description
1 polymer ?
#
loop_
_entity_poly.entity_id
_entity_poly.type
_entity_poly.pdbx_seq_one_letter_code
_entity_poly.pdbx_strand_id
1 'polypeptide(L)'
;MPDLIAPGLEVLFCGINPSVYSAVVGHHFARPGNRFWPALYASGFTHRLLAPSEQQELLSLGCGITNVVERATVSADVLTAEELTEGGRRLETKVRRYRPKYLAVLGIGAWRTAFGHPGASLGPQSETLGGARVWVLPNPSGLNAHYRPEDLARLFRTLRLAVASR
;
A
#
# COMPACT_ATOMS: atom_id res chain seq x y z
N MET A 1 10.19 -9.90 -3.49
CA MET A 1 10.85 -8.68 -2.98
C MET A 1 10.58 -8.61 -1.48
N PRO A 2 11.59 -8.38 -0.63
CA PRO A 2 11.40 -8.29 0.82
C PRO A 2 10.48 -7.15 1.22
N ASP A 3 9.73 -7.34 2.30
CA ASP A 3 8.94 -6.27 2.90
C ASP A 3 9.86 -5.20 3.51
N LEU A 4 9.42 -3.95 3.43
CA LEU A 4 9.99 -2.86 4.20
C LEU A 4 9.10 -2.66 5.44
N ILE A 5 9.44 -3.31 6.55
CA ILE A 5 8.54 -3.39 7.70
C ILE A 5 9.30 -3.37 9.03
N ALA A 6 8.70 -2.73 10.04
CA ALA A 6 9.18 -2.68 11.41
C ALA A 6 8.00 -2.74 12.40
N PRO A 7 8.22 -3.09 13.68
CA PRO A 7 7.17 -3.04 14.69
C PRO A 7 6.68 -1.61 14.96
N GLY A 8 5.38 -1.43 15.21
CA GLY A 8 4.80 -0.19 15.73
C GLY A 8 4.76 0.99 14.74
N LEU A 9 4.85 0.73 13.44
CA LEU A 9 4.75 1.77 12.41
C LEU A 9 3.41 2.53 12.48
N GLU A 10 3.43 3.82 12.13
CA GLU A 10 2.21 4.62 11.97
C GLU A 10 1.38 4.08 10.81
N VAL A 11 2.01 3.84 9.66
CA VAL A 11 1.33 3.34 8.45
C VAL A 11 2.14 2.23 7.79
N LEU A 12 1.48 1.10 7.53
CA LEU A 12 1.98 0.08 6.61
C LEU A 12 1.22 0.21 5.28
N PHE A 13 1.90 0.65 4.22
CA PHE A 13 1.34 0.66 2.87
C PHE A 13 1.40 -0.75 2.29
N CYS A 14 0.33 -1.17 1.65
CA CYS A 14 0.20 -2.50 1.07
C CYS A 14 -0.18 -2.40 -0.41
N GLY A 15 0.77 -2.70 -1.30
CA GLY A 15 0.49 -2.87 -2.72
C GLY A 15 -0.26 -4.18 -2.99
N ILE A 16 -0.69 -4.38 -4.24
CA ILE A 16 -1.31 -5.65 -4.64
C ILE A 16 -0.21 -6.71 -4.74
N ASN A 17 0.77 -6.50 -5.61
CA ASN A 17 1.93 -7.34 -5.79
C ASN A 17 3.06 -6.56 -6.50
N PRO A 18 4.31 -7.04 -6.46
CA PRO A 18 5.42 -6.40 -7.17
C PRO A 18 5.24 -6.45 -8.69
N SER A 19 5.55 -5.35 -9.38
CA SER A 19 5.82 -5.44 -10.82
C SER A 19 7.13 -6.19 -11.06
N VAL A 20 7.27 -6.85 -12.22
CA VAL A 20 8.55 -7.48 -12.63
C VAL A 20 9.71 -6.48 -12.50
N TYR A 21 9.51 -5.23 -12.94
CA TYR A 21 10.53 -4.18 -12.82
C TYR A 21 10.95 -3.96 -11.37
N SER A 22 9.99 -3.75 -10.46
CA SER A 22 10.25 -3.56 -9.01
C SER A 22 10.97 -4.76 -8.40
N ALA A 23 10.64 -5.97 -8.83
CA ALA A 23 11.29 -7.18 -8.36
C ALA A 23 12.75 -7.27 -8.83
N VAL A 24 13.04 -6.89 -10.08
CA VAL A 24 14.40 -6.88 -10.64
C VAL A 24 15.29 -5.83 -9.97
N VAL A 25 14.79 -4.61 -9.80
CA VAL A 25 15.58 -3.52 -9.19
C VAL A 25 15.60 -3.57 -7.67
N GLY A 26 14.80 -4.43 -7.04
CA GLY A 26 14.76 -4.61 -5.58
C GLY A 26 14.08 -3.45 -4.81
N HIS A 27 13.30 -2.61 -5.49
CA HIS A 27 12.69 -1.42 -4.88
C HIS A 27 11.17 -1.37 -5.11
N HIS A 28 10.44 -1.06 -4.04
CA HIS A 28 9.00 -0.95 -4.04
C HIS A 28 8.54 0.20 -4.96
N PHE A 29 7.51 -0.07 -5.75
CA PHE A 29 6.91 0.90 -6.68
C PHE A 29 7.90 1.57 -7.65
N ALA A 30 9.01 0.91 -7.98
CA ALA A 30 10.08 1.51 -8.79
C ALA A 30 9.80 1.66 -10.30
N ARG A 31 8.75 1.02 -10.84
CA ARG A 31 8.45 1.11 -12.28
C ARG A 31 8.21 2.57 -12.69
N PRO A 32 8.86 3.07 -13.76
CA PRO A 32 8.57 4.40 -14.28
C PRO A 32 7.07 4.60 -14.54
N GLY A 33 6.55 5.77 -14.15
CA GLY A 33 5.12 6.09 -14.20
C GLY A 33 4.29 5.54 -13.03
N ASN A 34 4.87 4.79 -12.08
CA ASN A 34 4.21 4.56 -10.81
C ASN A 34 4.21 5.85 -9.98
N ARG A 35 3.06 6.18 -9.39
CA ARG A 35 2.84 7.47 -8.72
C ARG A 35 2.86 7.39 -7.20
N PHE A 36 3.30 6.27 -6.62
CA PHE A 36 3.35 6.08 -5.17
C PHE A 36 4.26 7.11 -4.49
N TRP A 37 5.51 7.22 -4.93
CA TRP A 37 6.49 8.15 -4.36
C TRP A 37 6.07 9.63 -4.54
N PRO A 38 5.63 10.08 -5.73
CA PRO A 38 5.02 11.40 -5.88
C PRO A 38 3.81 11.65 -4.98
N ALA A 39 2.91 10.67 -4.84
CA ALA A 39 1.73 10.81 -3.98
C ALA A 39 2.10 10.90 -2.50
N LEU A 40 3.08 10.12 -2.01
CA LEU A 40 3.59 10.24 -0.65
C LEU A 40 4.16 11.63 -0.35
N TYR A 41 4.93 12.18 -1.29
CA TYR A 41 5.50 13.52 -1.14
C TYR A 41 4.40 14.59 -1.16
N ALA A 42 3.57 14.61 -2.20
CA ALA A 42 2.52 15.62 -2.36
C ALA A 42 1.45 15.60 -1.25
N SER A 43 1.28 14.46 -0.57
CA SER A 43 0.37 14.33 0.58
C SER A 43 0.99 14.69 1.92
N GLY A 44 2.31 14.90 1.98
CA GLY A 44 3.04 15.27 3.20
C GLY A 44 3.42 14.10 4.10
N PHE A 45 3.50 12.87 3.59
CA PHE A 45 4.13 11.77 4.32
C PHE A 45 5.66 11.88 4.35
N THR A 46 6.24 12.52 3.33
CA THR A 46 7.68 12.75 3.20
C THR A 46 7.95 14.24 2.96
N HIS A 47 9.07 14.76 3.46
CA HIS A 47 9.43 16.18 3.34
C HIS A 47 10.04 16.54 1.97
N ARG A 48 10.50 15.54 1.23
CA ARG A 48 11.04 15.62 -0.13
C ARG A 48 10.57 14.42 -0.93
N LEU A 49 10.65 14.50 -2.25
CA LEU A 49 10.41 13.35 -3.10
C LEU A 49 11.56 12.34 -2.94
N LEU A 50 11.25 11.18 -2.38
CA LEU A 50 12.18 10.04 -2.28
C LEU A 50 12.20 9.26 -3.59
N ALA A 51 13.38 8.86 -4.03
CA ALA A 51 13.56 7.83 -5.04
C ALA A 51 13.24 6.43 -4.46
N PRO A 52 12.83 5.46 -5.29
CA PRO A 52 12.58 4.09 -4.82
C PRO A 52 13.77 3.44 -4.09
N SER A 53 15.00 3.80 -4.46
CA SER A 53 16.22 3.32 -3.80
C SER A 53 16.38 3.85 -2.38
N GLU A 54 15.72 4.95 -2.04
CA GLU A 54 15.72 5.59 -0.71
C GLU A 54 14.62 5.04 0.20
N GLN A 55 13.92 3.97 -0.21
CA GLN A 55 12.77 3.41 0.51
C GLN A 55 13.04 3.14 1.99
N GLN A 56 14.28 2.82 2.36
CA GLN A 56 14.65 2.55 3.76
C GLN A 56 14.37 3.75 4.69
N GLU A 57 14.42 4.98 4.18
CA GLU A 57 14.11 6.20 4.94
C GLU A 57 12.65 6.23 5.43
N LEU A 58 11.73 5.48 4.81
CA LEU A 58 10.34 5.45 5.28
C LEU A 58 10.21 4.90 6.70
N LEU A 59 11.09 3.97 7.11
CA LEU A 59 11.00 3.37 8.45
C LEU A 59 11.23 4.41 9.55
N SER A 60 12.16 5.36 9.35
CA SER A 60 12.40 6.45 10.32
C SER A 60 11.25 7.47 10.35
N LEU A 61 10.44 7.52 9.28
CA LEU A 61 9.21 8.29 9.18
C LEU A 61 7.96 7.53 9.68
N GLY A 62 8.14 6.36 10.30
CA GLY A 62 7.05 5.53 10.80
C GLY A 62 6.20 4.89 9.70
N CYS A 63 6.73 4.79 8.47
CA CYS A 63 6.05 4.20 7.32
C CYS A 63 6.75 2.92 6.85
N GLY A 64 5.97 1.95 6.37
CA GLY A 64 6.49 0.71 5.76
C GLY A 64 5.75 0.33 4.48
N ILE A 65 6.27 -0.66 3.77
CA ILE A 65 5.69 -1.19 2.54
C ILE A 65 5.69 -2.73 2.55
N THR A 66 4.55 -3.30 2.21
CA THR A 66 4.37 -4.73 1.91
C THR A 66 3.46 -4.90 0.68
N ASN A 67 3.14 -6.14 0.32
CA ASN A 67 2.15 -6.47 -0.71
C ASN A 67 1.21 -7.57 -0.23
N VAL A 68 -0.01 -7.61 -0.78
CA VAL A 68 -0.96 -8.71 -0.55
C VAL A 68 -0.35 -10.02 -1.08
N VAL A 69 0.16 -10.00 -2.31
CA VAL A 69 0.78 -11.16 -2.97
C VAL A 69 2.25 -10.91 -3.22
N GLU A 70 3.09 -11.89 -2.89
CA GLU A 70 4.56 -11.77 -2.99
C GLU A 70 5.08 -12.01 -4.41
N ARG A 71 4.33 -12.78 -5.22
CA ARG A 71 4.68 -13.13 -6.60
C ARG A 71 4.68 -11.90 -7.49
N ALA A 72 5.80 -11.66 -8.17
CA ALA A 72 5.91 -10.59 -9.14
C ALA A 72 5.17 -10.94 -10.44
N THR A 73 4.44 -9.98 -11.02
CA THR A 73 3.71 -10.17 -12.28
C THR A 73 3.81 -8.95 -13.20
N VAL A 74 3.41 -9.13 -14.46
CA VAL A 74 3.36 -8.05 -15.46
C VAL A 74 2.20 -7.08 -15.22
N SER A 75 1.08 -7.56 -14.70
CA SER A 75 -0.07 -6.77 -14.22
C SER A 75 -0.70 -7.46 -13.02
N ALA A 76 -1.37 -6.70 -12.16
CA ALA A 76 -2.13 -7.25 -11.04
C ALA A 76 -3.33 -8.11 -11.50
N ASP A 77 -3.85 -7.88 -12.71
CA ASP A 77 -5.05 -8.57 -13.23
C ASP A 77 -4.83 -10.06 -13.52
N VAL A 78 -3.59 -10.53 -13.50
CA VAL A 78 -3.26 -11.96 -13.70
C VAL A 78 -3.23 -12.76 -12.38
N LEU A 79 -3.48 -12.11 -11.25
CA LEU A 79 -3.59 -12.78 -9.96
C LEU A 79 -4.95 -13.46 -9.83
N THR A 80 -4.98 -14.70 -9.36
CA THR A 80 -6.25 -15.38 -9.10
C THR A 80 -6.88 -14.88 -7.80
N ALA A 81 -8.19 -15.11 -7.64
CA ALA A 81 -8.89 -14.83 -6.40
C ALA A 81 -8.33 -15.65 -5.22
N GLU A 82 -7.87 -16.89 -5.46
CA GLU A 82 -7.25 -17.70 -4.41
C GLU A 82 -5.92 -17.11 -3.96
N GLU A 83 -5.09 -16.63 -4.90
CA GLU A 83 -3.82 -15.97 -4.57
C GLU A 83 -4.05 -14.72 -3.71
N LEU A 84 -5.05 -13.91 -4.05
CA LEU A 84 -5.41 -12.72 -3.28
C LEU A 84 -5.93 -13.09 -1.89
N THR A 85 -6.78 -14.11 -1.79
CA THR A 85 -7.34 -14.57 -0.51
C THR A 85 -6.24 -15.12 0.40
N GLU A 86 -5.34 -15.93 -0.12
CA GLU A 86 -4.20 -16.47 0.63
C GLU A 86 -3.21 -15.36 1.01
N GLY A 87 -2.95 -14.43 0.10
CA GLY A 87 -2.18 -13.22 0.38
C GLY A 87 -2.78 -12.39 1.52
N GLY A 88 -4.11 -12.26 1.55
CA GLY A 88 -4.86 -11.60 2.62
C GLY A 88 -4.60 -12.21 3.99
N ARG A 89 -4.63 -13.55 4.11
CA ARG A 89 -4.32 -14.27 5.36
C ARG A 89 -2.89 -14.03 5.84
N ARG A 90 -1.94 -14.04 4.92
CA ARG A 90 -0.52 -13.75 5.23
C ARG A 90 -0.33 -12.30 5.67
N LEU A 91 -1.00 -11.37 4.98
CA LEU A 91 -0.99 -9.95 5.36
C LEU A 91 -1.54 -9.75 6.76
N GLU A 92 -2.66 -10.41 7.12
CA GLU A 92 -3.21 -10.34 8.47
C GLU A 92 -2.21 -10.83 9.52
N THR A 93 -1.51 -11.94 9.25
CA THR A 93 -0.47 -12.46 10.15
C THR A 93 0.67 -11.47 10.33
N LYS A 94 1.13 -10.82 9.23
CA LYS A 94 2.14 -9.75 9.30
C LYS A 94 1.64 -8.58 10.14
N VAL A 95 0.41 -8.12 9.91
CA VAL A 95 -0.18 -6.99 10.64
C VAL A 95 -0.32 -7.29 12.14
N ARG A 96 -0.75 -8.50 12.52
CA ARG A 96 -0.80 -8.93 13.93
C ARG A 96 0.59 -8.95 14.57
N ARG A 97 1.61 -9.38 13.83
CA ARG A 97 3.00 -9.45 14.31
C ARG A 97 3.63 -8.07 14.51
N TYR A 98 3.54 -7.21 13.49
CA TYR A 98 4.23 -5.91 13.47
C TYR A 98 3.39 -4.78 14.05
N ARG A 99 2.08 -4.97 14.23
CA ARG A 99 1.17 -4.03 14.90
C ARG A 99 1.28 -2.58 14.39
N PRO A 100 1.20 -2.32 13.07
CA PRO A 100 1.09 -0.96 12.59
C PRO A 100 -0.23 -0.33 13.05
N LYS A 101 -0.28 0.99 13.25
CA LYS A 101 -1.52 1.68 13.65
C LYS A 101 -2.53 1.71 12.51
N TYR A 102 -2.05 1.91 11.28
CA TYR A 102 -2.85 1.91 10.07
C TYR A 102 -2.28 0.95 9.02
N LEU A 103 -3.18 0.26 8.32
CA LEU A 103 -2.89 -0.49 7.11
C LEU A 103 -3.53 0.24 5.93
N ALA A 104 -2.75 0.64 4.94
CA ALA A 104 -3.23 1.33 3.74
C ALA A 104 -3.11 0.44 2.51
N VAL A 105 -4.21 -0.16 2.06
CA VAL A 105 -4.24 -1.06 0.89
C VAL A 105 -4.44 -0.27 -0.39
N LEU A 106 -3.51 -0.39 -1.34
CA LEU A 106 -3.43 0.39 -2.57
C LEU A 106 -4.08 -0.35 -3.75
N GLY A 107 -5.40 -0.52 -3.69
CA GLY A 107 -6.18 -1.19 -4.72
C GLY A 107 -7.47 -1.77 -4.17
N ILE A 108 -8.60 -1.15 -4.50
CA ILE A 108 -9.91 -1.56 -4.01
C ILE A 108 -10.30 -2.97 -4.45
N GLY A 109 -10.00 -3.37 -5.68
CA GLY A 109 -10.29 -4.73 -6.16
C GLY A 109 -9.56 -5.80 -5.35
N ALA A 110 -8.26 -5.61 -5.11
CA ALA A 110 -7.46 -6.52 -4.29
C ALA A 110 -7.99 -6.60 -2.85
N TRP A 111 -8.36 -5.46 -2.25
CA TRP A 111 -8.99 -5.45 -0.92
C TRP A 111 -10.31 -6.24 -0.89
N ARG A 112 -11.22 -5.95 -1.83
CA ARG A 112 -12.53 -6.62 -1.91
C ARG A 112 -12.38 -8.13 -2.04
N THR A 113 -11.47 -8.59 -2.91
CA THR A 113 -11.24 -10.01 -3.14
C THR A 113 -10.51 -10.69 -1.99
N ALA A 114 -9.39 -10.11 -1.52
CA ALA A 114 -8.55 -10.73 -0.50
C ALA A 114 -9.26 -10.90 0.86
N PHE A 115 -10.21 -10.02 1.17
CA PHE A 115 -10.89 -9.96 2.47
C PHE A 115 -12.40 -10.16 2.39
N GLY A 116 -12.95 -10.46 1.21
CA GLY A 116 -14.37 -10.79 1.05
C GLY A 116 -15.33 -9.63 1.32
N HIS A 117 -14.94 -8.39 1.00
CA HIS A 117 -15.75 -7.18 1.23
C HIS A 117 -16.23 -6.54 -0.09
N PRO A 118 -17.13 -7.15 -0.88
CA PRO A 118 -17.49 -6.67 -2.23
C PRO A 118 -18.05 -5.24 -2.25
N GLY A 119 -18.68 -4.79 -1.16
CA GLY A 119 -19.25 -3.45 -1.01
C GLY A 119 -18.27 -2.38 -0.50
N ALA A 120 -17.01 -2.73 -0.19
CA ALA A 120 -16.04 -1.78 0.34
C ALA A 120 -15.83 -0.58 -0.61
N SER A 121 -15.65 0.61 -0.06
CA SER A 121 -15.37 1.85 -0.80
C SER A 121 -13.97 2.37 -0.47
N LEU A 122 -13.51 3.38 -1.21
CA LEU A 122 -12.24 4.05 -0.90
C LEU A 122 -12.35 4.85 0.41
N GLY A 123 -11.23 4.95 1.14
CA GLY A 123 -11.12 5.65 2.40
C GLY A 123 -11.06 4.73 3.61
N PRO A 124 -11.41 5.23 4.81
CA PRO A 124 -11.40 4.42 6.04
C PRO A 124 -12.43 3.30 5.98
N GLN A 125 -12.05 2.12 6.46
CA GLN A 125 -12.97 0.99 6.62
C GLN A 125 -13.45 0.91 8.08
N SER A 126 -14.65 0.36 8.28
CA SER A 126 -15.19 0.07 9.62
C SER A 126 -14.40 -1.03 10.32
N GLU A 127 -13.90 -1.98 9.55
CA GLU A 127 -13.19 -3.16 10.01
C GLU A 127 -11.72 -2.84 10.29
N THR A 128 -11.17 -3.55 11.27
CA THR A 128 -9.73 -3.60 11.51
C THR A 128 -9.17 -4.89 10.96
N LEU A 129 -7.90 -4.87 10.54
CA LEU A 129 -7.18 -6.08 10.17
C LEU A 129 -6.04 -6.28 11.16
N GLY A 130 -6.01 -7.41 11.88
CA GLY A 130 -4.95 -7.69 12.85
C GLY A 130 -4.77 -6.60 13.92
N GLY A 131 -5.82 -5.83 14.22
CA GLY A 131 -5.80 -4.68 15.15
C GLY A 131 -5.45 -3.32 14.52
N ALA A 132 -5.01 -3.29 13.26
CA ALA A 132 -4.74 -2.04 12.54
C ALA A 132 -6.02 -1.45 11.94
N ARG A 133 -6.16 -0.12 11.96
CA ARG A 133 -7.23 0.57 11.23
C ARG A 133 -6.96 0.48 9.73
N VAL A 134 -7.94 0.04 8.96
CA VAL A 134 -7.76 -0.14 7.51
C VAL A 134 -8.18 1.11 6.75
N TRP A 135 -7.37 1.47 5.77
CA TRP A 135 -7.68 2.42 4.72
C TRP A 135 -7.49 1.78 3.36
N VAL A 136 -8.40 2.05 2.44
CA VAL A 136 -8.30 1.61 1.05
C VAL A 136 -8.09 2.82 0.16
N LEU A 137 -6.99 2.84 -0.57
CA LEU A 137 -6.62 3.92 -1.49
C LEU A 137 -6.57 3.38 -2.92
N PRO A 138 -6.66 4.24 -3.94
CA PRO A 138 -6.48 3.82 -5.32
C PRO A 138 -5.08 3.25 -5.56
N ASN A 139 -4.97 2.33 -6.52
CA ASN A 139 -3.67 1.82 -6.96
C ASN A 139 -2.88 2.94 -7.67
N PRO A 140 -1.65 3.26 -7.26
CA PRO A 140 -0.84 4.34 -7.84
C PRO A 140 -0.17 3.97 -9.18
N SER A 141 -0.28 2.73 -9.66
CA SER A 141 0.24 2.30 -10.96
C SER A 141 -0.21 3.23 -12.08
N GLY A 142 0.70 3.67 -12.95
CA GLY A 142 0.37 4.51 -14.11
C GLY A 142 -0.67 3.92 -15.08
N LEU A 143 -0.92 2.61 -15.01
CA LEU A 143 -1.97 1.94 -15.78
C LEU A 143 -3.38 2.28 -15.27
N ASN A 144 -3.52 2.74 -14.02
CA ASN A 144 -4.78 3.18 -13.47
C ASN A 144 -5.12 4.60 -13.97
N ALA A 145 -5.86 4.68 -15.08
CA ALA A 145 -6.26 5.93 -15.72
C ALA A 145 -7.38 6.68 -14.98
N HIS A 146 -8.06 6.04 -14.03
CA HIS A 146 -9.19 6.65 -13.31
C HIS A 146 -8.79 7.71 -12.29
N TYR A 147 -7.52 7.72 -11.85
CA TYR A 147 -7.03 8.65 -10.85
C TYR A 147 -5.86 9.46 -11.40
N ARG A 148 -5.98 10.77 -11.33
CA ARG A 148 -4.90 11.70 -11.67
C ARG A 148 -3.92 11.81 -10.50
N PRO A 149 -2.68 12.27 -10.72
CA PRO A 149 -1.72 12.49 -9.64
C PRO A 149 -2.28 13.34 -8.49
N GLU A 150 -3.09 14.35 -8.80
CA GLU A 150 -3.70 15.25 -7.80
C GLU A 150 -4.75 14.53 -6.96
N ASP A 151 -5.50 13.60 -7.55
CA ASP A 151 -6.46 12.76 -6.82
C ASP A 151 -5.76 11.83 -5.83
N LEU A 152 -4.66 11.21 -6.27
CA LEU A 152 -3.84 10.36 -5.41
C LEU A 152 -3.27 11.18 -4.25
N ALA A 153 -2.70 12.35 -4.53
CA ALA A 153 -2.17 13.24 -3.49
C ALA A 153 -3.26 13.62 -2.47
N ARG A 154 -4.46 14.01 -2.94
CA ARG A 154 -5.59 14.36 -2.07
C ARG A 154 -6.03 13.18 -1.20
N LEU A 155 -6.17 11.98 -1.76
CA LEU A 155 -6.60 10.79 -1.04
C LEU A 155 -5.53 10.26 -0.07
N PHE A 156 -4.25 10.37 -0.41
CA PHE A 156 -3.18 10.07 0.54
C PHE A 156 -3.14 11.11 1.66
N ARG A 157 -3.44 12.38 1.36
CA ARG A 157 -3.48 13.45 2.37
C ARG A 157 -4.59 13.24 3.39
N THR A 158 -5.75 12.71 2.99
CA THR A 158 -6.82 12.40 3.96
C THR A 158 -6.38 11.32 4.96
N LEU A 159 -5.67 10.29 4.50
CA LEU A 159 -5.02 9.33 5.41
C LEU A 159 -3.98 10.02 6.31
N ARG A 160 -3.09 10.85 5.74
CA ARG A 160 -2.04 11.56 6.49
C ARG A 160 -2.62 12.41 7.62
N LEU A 161 -3.75 13.07 7.40
CA LEU A 161 -4.44 13.86 8.41
C LEU A 161 -5.06 12.98 9.50
N ALA A 162 -5.64 11.83 9.14
CA ALA A 162 -6.17 10.87 10.11
C ALA A 162 -5.08 10.19 10.98
N VAL A 163 -3.87 10.09 10.45
CA VAL A 163 -2.68 9.67 11.22
C VAL A 163 -2.25 10.78 12.18
N ALA A 164 -2.29 12.05 11.75
CA ALA A 164 -1.86 13.22 12.53
C ALA A 164 -2.81 13.63 13.65
N SER A 165 -4.12 13.34 13.52
CA SER A 165 -5.15 13.79 14.45
C SER A 165 -5.23 12.94 15.73
N ARG A 166 -4.08 12.52 16.24
CA ARG A 166 -3.96 11.68 17.44
C ARG A 166 -3.04 12.32 18.46
#